data_AF-A0A3Q9FQI7-F1
#
_entry.id   AF-A0A3Q9FQI7-F1
#
_cell.length_a   1.000
_cell.length_b   1.000
_cell.length_c   1.000
_cell.angle_alpha   90.00
_cell.angle_beta   90.00
_cell.angle_gamma   90.00
#
_symmetry.space_group_name_H-M   'P 1'
#
loop_
_entity.id
_entity.type
_entity.pdbx_description
1 polymer ?
#
loop_
_entity_poly.entity_id
_entity_poly.type
_entity_poly.pdbx_seq_one_letter_code
_entity_poly.pdbx_strand_id
1 'polypeptide(L)'
;MANLNINTNRKKKNRTVFDRAAQNEASIDRNNYIERNGIVILPELESYIRKQDVEEAELFRESIETEGIREPLLLVNIPGHDNLLIDGHHRYKASENSPTVPVKYITSLNTLDEVKVWMLKNQLGRRNLKDFERIELSEKLLSFNAKLGIEKRVQNASKNESANLHFRSEEESASPKKIDHTQNIADTANTSRRNTSKALKIIREAPEELKDLVRSGERSIHSAYQEITKKAKVEKAPKVNLKETSLQEKLNDSSNEITAKGKINTLDNTYLSFKNSLSKGNKELAKTELDNMIHLINELKANL
;
A
#
# COMPACT_ATOMS: atom_id res chain seq x y z
N MET A 1 -85.20 8.09 17.73
CA MET A 1 -85.21 6.61 17.76
C MET A 1 -84.67 6.14 16.42
N ALA A 2 -83.52 5.48 16.24
CA ALA A 2 -82.39 5.09 17.07
C ALA A 2 -81.21 4.83 16.11
N ASN A 3 -80.00 5.15 16.56
CA ASN A 3 -78.73 4.82 15.91
C ASN A 3 -78.56 3.32 15.73
N LEU A 4 -77.90 2.89 14.65
CA LEU A 4 -77.01 1.73 14.69
C LEU A 4 -75.81 1.96 13.76
N ASN A 5 -74.68 2.14 14.43
CA ASN A 5 -73.34 2.41 13.93
C ASN A 5 -72.67 1.05 13.66
N ILE A 6 -72.26 0.76 12.42
CA ILE A 6 -71.44 -0.42 12.12
C ILE A 6 -70.07 0.03 11.60
N ASN A 7 -69.17 0.11 12.57
CA ASN A 7 -67.75 0.31 12.44
C ASN A 7 -67.09 -0.99 11.96
N THR A 8 -66.54 -1.01 10.74
CA THR A 8 -65.66 -2.11 10.29
C THR A 8 -64.21 -1.65 10.26
N ASN A 9 -63.50 -2.09 11.29
CA ASN A 9 -62.06 -1.95 11.51
C ASN A 9 -61.24 -2.33 10.25
N ARG A 10 -60.71 -1.33 9.54
CA ARG A 10 -59.55 -1.52 8.65
C ARG A 10 -58.31 -1.79 9.53
N LYS A 11 -57.92 -3.06 9.61
CA LYS A 11 -56.64 -3.51 10.20
C LYS A 11 -55.49 -2.65 9.66
N LYS A 12 -54.95 -1.76 10.50
CA LYS A 12 -53.66 -1.11 10.26
C LYS A 12 -52.59 -2.21 10.26
N LYS A 13 -52.11 -2.62 9.08
CA LYS A 13 -50.91 -3.44 8.96
C LYS A 13 -49.74 -2.62 9.48
N ASN A 14 -49.16 -3.04 10.60
CA ASN A 14 -47.91 -2.50 11.12
C ASN A 14 -46.81 -2.73 10.08
N ARG A 15 -46.39 -1.65 9.41
CA ARG A 15 -45.23 -1.66 8.51
C ARG A 15 -44.00 -1.94 9.35
N THR A 16 -43.28 -3.00 8.98
CA THR A 16 -42.08 -3.43 9.72
C THR A 16 -40.92 -2.48 9.42
N VAL A 17 -39.91 -2.47 10.30
CA VAL A 17 -38.68 -1.68 10.11
C VAL A 17 -37.96 -2.05 8.79
N PHE A 18 -38.17 -3.29 8.31
CA PHE A 18 -37.68 -3.78 7.02
C PHE A 18 -38.36 -3.10 5.81
N ASP A 19 -39.64 -2.74 5.90
CA ASP A 19 -40.36 -2.03 4.82
C ASP A 19 -39.88 -0.57 4.65
N ARG A 20 -39.29 0.03 5.71
CA ARG A 20 -38.71 1.38 5.64
C ARG A 20 -37.33 1.40 4.98
N ALA A 21 -36.54 0.34 5.13
CA ALA A 21 -35.26 0.21 4.44
C ALA A 21 -35.45 0.05 2.93
N ALA A 22 -36.45 -0.74 2.50
CA ALA A 22 -36.78 -0.92 1.08
C ALA A 22 -37.40 0.33 0.42
N GLN A 23 -38.05 1.22 1.18
CA GLN A 23 -38.59 2.47 0.64
C GLN A 23 -37.54 3.59 0.50
N ASN A 24 -36.41 3.52 1.22
CA ASN A 24 -35.27 4.42 1.01
C ASN A 24 -34.38 4.00 -0.18
N GLU A 25 -34.57 2.80 -0.73
CA GLU A 25 -33.93 2.36 -1.98
C GLU A 25 -34.72 2.80 -3.23
N ALA A 26 -35.89 3.42 -3.08
CA ALA A 26 -36.80 3.78 -4.17
C ALA A 26 -36.59 5.21 -4.75
N SER A 27 -35.39 5.78 -4.62
CA SER A 27 -34.95 6.95 -5.39
C SER A 27 -33.69 6.62 -6.18
N ILE A 28 -33.73 5.51 -6.94
CA ILE A 28 -32.77 5.28 -8.02
C ILE A 28 -33.22 6.16 -9.17
N ASP A 29 -32.80 7.43 -9.10
CA ASP A 29 -32.87 8.37 -10.20
C ASP A 29 -32.11 7.79 -11.39
N ARG A 30 -32.74 7.74 -12.56
CA ARG A 30 -32.19 7.09 -13.75
C ARG A 30 -31.10 8.00 -14.33
N ASN A 31 -29.88 7.78 -13.87
CA ASN A 31 -28.61 8.37 -14.33
C ASN A 31 -28.67 9.90 -14.53
N ASN A 32 -28.33 10.65 -13.48
CA ASN A 32 -27.97 12.04 -13.62
C ASN A 32 -26.63 12.14 -14.36
N TYR A 33 -26.58 12.93 -15.44
CA TYR A 33 -25.35 13.26 -16.13
C TYR A 33 -24.85 14.62 -15.65
N ILE A 34 -23.54 14.75 -15.43
CA ILE A 34 -22.90 16.03 -15.13
C ILE A 34 -21.70 16.25 -16.06
N GLU A 35 -21.24 17.50 -16.14
CA GLU A 35 -20.00 17.84 -16.84
C GLU A 35 -18.79 17.16 -16.18
N ARG A 36 -17.99 16.47 -17.00
CA ARG A 36 -16.81 15.71 -16.53
C ARG A 36 -15.80 16.60 -15.79
N ASN A 37 -15.64 17.84 -16.24
CA ASN A 37 -14.69 18.80 -15.68
C ASN A 37 -15.10 19.32 -14.30
N GLY A 38 -16.36 19.12 -13.90
CA GLY A 38 -16.88 19.49 -12.58
C GLY A 38 -16.65 18.43 -11.50
N ILE A 39 -15.98 17.31 -11.81
CA ILE A 39 -15.69 16.24 -10.86
C ILE A 39 -14.35 16.50 -10.18
N VAL A 40 -14.35 16.42 -8.85
CA VAL A 40 -13.16 16.60 -8.02
C VAL A 40 -12.50 15.25 -7.73
N ILE A 41 -11.20 15.15 -7.97
CA ILE A 41 -10.38 13.98 -7.61
C ILE A 41 -9.36 14.42 -6.59
N LEU A 42 -9.34 13.74 -5.44
CA LEU A 42 -8.32 13.94 -4.42
C LEU A 42 -7.22 12.88 -4.58
N PRO A 43 -5.94 13.28 -4.76
CA PRO A 43 -4.84 12.33 -4.94
C PRO A 43 -4.71 11.31 -3.80
N GLU A 44 -5.06 11.71 -2.57
CA GLU A 44 -5.08 10.80 -1.43
C GLU A 44 -6.11 9.67 -1.57
N LEU A 45 -7.28 9.94 -2.16
CA LEU A 45 -8.35 8.97 -2.37
C LEU A 45 -8.05 8.08 -3.58
N GLU A 46 -7.51 8.67 -4.65
CA GLU A 46 -7.07 7.93 -5.83
C GLU A 46 -6.01 6.87 -5.48
N SER A 47 -5.16 7.14 -4.47
CA SER A 47 -4.15 6.18 -3.96
C SER A 47 -4.72 4.89 -3.36
N TYR A 48 -6.03 4.83 -3.09
CA TYR A 48 -6.71 3.63 -2.62
C TYR A 48 -7.14 2.71 -3.76
N ILE A 49 -7.15 3.23 -4.99
CA ILE A 49 -7.53 2.50 -6.18
C ILE A 49 -6.29 1.80 -6.75
N ARG A 50 -6.42 0.50 -7.06
CA ARG A 50 -5.37 -0.23 -7.77
C ARG A 50 -5.10 0.45 -9.12
N LYS A 51 -3.83 0.63 -9.46
CA LYS A 51 -3.43 1.09 -10.81
C LYS A 51 -3.80 0.03 -11.84
N GLN A 52 -4.40 0.45 -12.96
CA GLN A 52 -4.54 -0.42 -14.12
C GLN A 52 -3.17 -0.64 -14.75
N ASP A 53 -2.93 -1.84 -15.24
CA ASP A 53 -1.86 -2.05 -16.21
C ASP A 53 -2.26 -1.43 -17.58
N VAL A 54 -1.30 -1.33 -18.49
CA VAL A 54 -1.49 -0.64 -19.77
C VAL A 54 -2.50 -1.36 -20.65
N GLU A 55 -2.47 -2.69 -20.65
CA GLU A 55 -3.38 -3.52 -21.45
C GLU A 55 -4.82 -3.46 -20.90
N GLU A 56 -4.98 -3.55 -19.58
CA GLU A 56 -6.26 -3.39 -18.86
C GLU A 56 -6.84 -2.00 -19.11
N ALA A 57 -6.02 -0.95 -19.10
CA ALA A 57 -6.46 0.40 -19.38
C ALA A 57 -6.99 0.55 -20.82
N GLU A 58 -6.31 -0.05 -21.80
CA GLU A 58 -6.69 0.04 -23.21
C GLU A 58 -8.00 -0.72 -23.50
N LEU A 59 -8.10 -1.98 -23.03
CA LEU A 59 -9.33 -2.77 -23.15
C LEU A 59 -10.52 -2.08 -22.47
N PHE A 60 -10.27 -1.42 -21.34
CA PHE A 60 -11.30 -0.68 -20.63
C PHE A 60 -11.72 0.58 -21.40
N ARG A 61 -10.79 1.27 -22.05
CA ARG A 61 -11.06 2.43 -22.92
C ARG A 61 -11.92 2.03 -24.11
N GLU A 62 -11.57 0.96 -24.82
CA GLU A 62 -12.36 0.44 -25.94
C GLU A 62 -13.79 0.06 -25.51
N SER A 63 -13.93 -0.60 -24.36
CA SER A 63 -15.25 -0.93 -23.79
C SER A 63 -16.08 0.32 -23.50
N ILE A 64 -15.48 1.38 -22.93
CA ILE A 64 -16.19 2.64 -22.66
C ILE A 64 -16.53 3.38 -23.96
N GLU A 65 -15.70 3.33 -24.99
CA GLU A 65 -16.01 3.96 -26.28
C GLU A 65 -17.13 3.24 -27.05
N THR A 66 -17.18 1.91 -26.94
CA THR A 66 -18.16 1.09 -27.66
C THR A 66 -19.51 1.00 -26.95
N GLU A 67 -19.49 0.85 -25.62
CA GLU A 67 -20.70 0.61 -24.81
C GLU A 67 -21.10 1.80 -23.93
N GLY A 68 -20.23 2.81 -23.80
CA GLY A 68 -20.42 3.91 -22.84
C GLY A 68 -20.19 3.48 -21.39
N ILE A 69 -20.40 4.43 -20.46
CA ILE A 69 -20.35 4.14 -19.02
C ILE A 69 -21.66 3.46 -18.60
N ARG A 70 -21.61 2.13 -18.44
CA ARG A 70 -22.76 1.32 -17.99
C ARG A 70 -23.08 1.52 -16.50
N GLU A 71 -22.04 1.60 -15.67
CA GLU A 71 -22.16 1.85 -14.23
C GLU A 71 -21.75 3.29 -13.90
N PRO A 72 -22.65 4.11 -13.34
CA PRO A 72 -22.37 5.52 -13.06
C PRO A 72 -21.18 5.68 -12.10
N LEU A 73 -20.51 6.83 -12.20
CA LEU A 73 -19.49 7.22 -11.23
C LEU A 73 -20.16 7.52 -9.89
N LEU A 74 -19.54 7.09 -8.79
CA LEU A 74 -20.07 7.41 -7.46
C LEU A 74 -19.40 8.68 -6.95
N LEU A 75 -20.23 9.66 -6.65
CA LEU A 75 -19.82 10.96 -6.14
C LEU A 75 -20.37 11.20 -4.73
N VAL A 76 -19.77 12.14 -4.01
CA VAL A 76 -20.26 12.64 -2.73
C VAL A 76 -20.09 14.15 -2.67
N ASN A 77 -20.99 14.83 -1.97
CA ASN A 77 -20.82 16.24 -1.58
C ASN A 77 -20.59 16.28 -0.07
N ILE A 78 -19.44 16.78 0.36
CA ILE A 78 -19.08 16.97 1.76
C ILE A 78 -18.58 18.41 1.95
N PRO A 79 -18.56 18.95 3.18
CA PRO A 79 -18.01 20.29 3.41
C PRO A 79 -16.62 20.45 2.81
N GLY A 80 -16.47 21.42 1.90
CA GLY A 80 -15.22 21.73 1.20
C GLY A 80 -14.99 20.96 -0.11
N HIS A 81 -15.82 19.97 -0.46
CA HIS A 81 -15.70 19.20 -1.70
C HIS A 81 -17.06 18.86 -2.31
N ASP A 82 -17.36 19.50 -3.44
CA ASP A 82 -18.49 19.15 -4.29
C ASP A 82 -18.06 18.18 -5.39
N ASN A 83 -18.94 17.25 -5.77
CA ASN A 83 -18.70 16.25 -6.82
C ASN A 83 -17.42 15.44 -6.61
N LEU A 84 -17.11 15.09 -5.36
CA LEU A 84 -15.92 14.32 -5.03
C LEU A 84 -16.07 12.88 -5.50
N LEU A 85 -15.14 12.42 -6.34
CA LEU A 85 -15.12 11.07 -6.89
C LEU A 85 -14.68 10.05 -5.84
N ILE A 86 -15.54 9.07 -5.55
CA ILE A 86 -15.27 8.03 -4.55
C ILE A 86 -15.29 6.60 -5.13
N ASP A 87 -15.89 6.39 -6.30
CA ASP A 87 -15.76 5.16 -7.09
C ASP A 87 -15.91 5.43 -8.58
N GLY A 88 -15.24 4.62 -9.41
CA GLY A 88 -15.25 4.77 -10.86
C GLY A 88 -14.09 5.57 -11.44
N HIS A 89 -12.97 5.70 -10.72
CA HIS A 89 -11.76 6.40 -11.17
C HIS A 89 -11.27 5.93 -12.55
N HIS A 90 -11.27 4.62 -12.81
CA HIS A 90 -10.90 4.07 -14.13
C HIS A 90 -11.91 4.46 -15.22
N ARG A 91 -13.22 4.46 -14.90
CA ARG A 91 -14.28 4.88 -15.83
C ARG A 91 -14.18 6.36 -16.17
N TYR A 92 -13.93 7.20 -15.16
CA TYR A 92 -13.68 8.63 -15.35
C TYR A 92 -12.45 8.90 -16.23
N LYS A 93 -11.38 8.14 -16.02
CA LYS A 93 -10.15 8.26 -16.82
C LYS A 93 -10.39 7.84 -18.27
N ALA A 94 -11.03 6.69 -18.48
CA ALA A 94 -11.34 6.15 -19.80
C ALA A 94 -12.34 7.01 -20.60
N SER A 95 -13.19 7.79 -19.93
CA SER A 95 -14.18 8.64 -20.58
C SER A 95 -13.67 10.04 -20.93
N GLU A 96 -12.39 10.21 -21.27
CA GLU A 96 -11.81 11.53 -21.56
C GLU A 96 -12.48 12.22 -22.76
N ASN A 97 -12.95 11.43 -23.73
CA ASN A 97 -13.62 11.91 -24.94
C ASN A 97 -15.08 12.32 -24.71
N SER A 98 -15.63 12.07 -23.52
CA SER A 98 -17.03 12.34 -23.19
C SER A 98 -17.16 13.63 -22.36
N PRO A 99 -17.89 14.66 -22.83
CA PRO A 99 -18.07 15.91 -22.08
C PRO A 99 -18.92 15.72 -20.81
N THR A 100 -19.82 14.75 -20.84
CA THR A 100 -20.71 14.42 -19.72
C THR A 100 -20.59 12.95 -19.34
N VAL A 101 -20.74 12.66 -18.05
CA VAL A 101 -20.66 11.30 -17.51
C VAL A 101 -21.85 11.02 -16.60
N PRO A 102 -22.37 9.77 -16.58
CA PRO A 102 -23.44 9.40 -15.66
C PRO A 102 -22.89 9.25 -14.24
N VAL A 103 -23.60 9.79 -13.26
CA VAL A 103 -23.19 9.83 -11.86
C VAL A 103 -24.32 9.41 -10.93
N LYS A 104 -23.93 8.96 -9.73
CA LYS A 104 -24.82 8.69 -8.61
C LYS A 104 -24.19 9.26 -7.34
N TYR A 105 -24.97 10.05 -6.59
CA TYR A 105 -24.51 10.63 -5.33
C TYR A 105 -24.76 9.67 -4.17
N ILE A 106 -23.75 9.50 -3.33
CA ILE A 106 -23.86 8.90 -2.01
C ILE A 106 -24.12 10.03 -1.01
N THR A 107 -25.22 9.95 -0.28
CA THR A 107 -25.67 10.99 0.67
C THR A 107 -25.45 10.63 2.13
N SER A 108 -24.98 9.42 2.40
CA SER A 108 -24.77 8.90 3.77
C SER A 108 -23.41 9.28 4.38
N LEU A 109 -22.55 9.97 3.62
CA LEU A 109 -21.19 10.35 4.03
C LEU A 109 -21.12 11.86 4.20
N ASN A 110 -20.63 12.32 5.34
CA ASN A 110 -20.67 13.74 5.74
C ASN A 110 -19.26 14.34 5.93
N THR A 111 -18.23 13.50 6.03
CA THR A 111 -16.86 13.94 6.27
C THR A 111 -15.88 13.19 5.37
N LEU A 112 -14.72 13.80 5.12
CA LEU A 112 -13.65 13.18 4.34
C LEU A 112 -13.14 11.88 4.98
N ASP A 113 -13.16 11.80 6.31
CA ASP A 113 -12.76 10.58 7.03
C ASP A 113 -13.75 9.43 6.81
N GLU A 114 -15.06 9.73 6.81
CA GLU A 114 -16.09 8.74 6.46
C GLU A 114 -15.92 8.25 5.01
N VAL A 115 -15.60 9.17 4.08
CA VAL A 115 -15.29 8.84 2.68
C VAL A 115 -14.09 7.90 2.59
N LYS A 116 -12.98 8.20 3.27
CA LYS A 116 -11.77 7.35 3.29
C LYS A 116 -12.06 5.94 3.80
N VAL A 117 -12.78 5.83 4.91
CA VAL A 117 -13.20 4.53 5.47
C VAL A 117 -14.09 3.78 4.50
N TRP A 118 -15.07 4.47 3.90
CA TRP A 118 -15.99 3.88 2.94
C TRP A 118 -15.25 3.34 1.71
N MET A 119 -14.33 4.12 1.14
CA MET A 119 -13.55 3.71 -0.04
C MET A 119 -12.67 2.48 0.25
N LEU A 120 -11.96 2.47 1.39
CA LEU A 120 -11.12 1.32 1.77
C LEU A 120 -11.96 0.06 1.98
N LYS A 121 -13.14 0.17 2.61
CA LYS A 121 -14.09 -0.95 2.77
C LYS A 121 -14.64 -1.42 1.42
N ASN A 122 -14.98 -0.49 0.53
CA ASN A 122 -15.46 -0.82 -0.81
C ASN A 122 -14.39 -1.59 -1.60
N GLN A 123 -13.14 -1.14 -1.56
CA GLN A 123 -12.03 -1.86 -2.20
C GLN A 123 -11.82 -3.25 -1.60
N LEU A 124 -11.86 -3.40 -0.27
CA LEU A 124 -11.78 -4.71 0.41
C LEU A 124 -12.90 -5.68 0.00
N GLY A 125 -14.07 -5.17 -0.41
CA GLY A 125 -15.21 -5.97 -0.85
C GLY A 125 -15.04 -6.64 -2.23
N ARG A 126 -13.97 -6.32 -2.96
CA ARG A 126 -13.68 -6.94 -4.27
C ARG A 126 -13.39 -8.43 -4.12
N ARG A 127 -14.17 -9.27 -4.81
CA ARG A 127 -14.11 -10.75 -4.70
C ARG A 127 -12.78 -11.36 -5.12
N ASN A 128 -12.04 -10.70 -6.01
CA ASN A 128 -10.84 -11.24 -6.65
C ASN A 128 -9.53 -10.63 -6.13
N LEU A 129 -9.52 -10.04 -4.93
CA LEU A 129 -8.28 -9.51 -4.36
C LEU A 129 -7.30 -10.64 -4.01
N LYS A 130 -6.01 -10.39 -4.18
CA LYS A 130 -4.96 -11.28 -3.67
C LYS A 130 -4.71 -10.98 -2.19
N ASP A 131 -4.14 -11.97 -1.48
CA ASP A 131 -3.83 -11.84 -0.05
C ASP A 131 -3.02 -10.57 0.25
N PHE A 132 -2.03 -10.26 -0.58
CA PHE A 132 -1.17 -9.10 -0.36
C PHE A 132 -1.96 -7.78 -0.43
N GLU A 133 -2.80 -7.61 -1.44
CA GLU A 133 -3.66 -6.43 -1.59
C GLU A 133 -4.68 -6.33 -0.45
N ARG A 134 -5.30 -7.44 -0.03
CA ARG A 134 -6.19 -7.46 1.15
C ARG A 134 -5.47 -7.00 2.40
N ILE A 135 -4.23 -7.44 2.61
CA ILE A 135 -3.42 -7.03 3.77
C ILE A 135 -3.06 -5.54 3.67
N GLU A 136 -2.67 -5.03 2.50
CA GLU A 136 -2.38 -3.60 2.30
C GLU A 136 -3.58 -2.71 2.62
N LEU A 137 -4.75 -3.06 2.08
CA LEU A 137 -5.98 -2.30 2.33
C LEU A 137 -6.42 -2.41 3.80
N SER A 138 -6.27 -3.58 4.42
CA SER A 138 -6.60 -3.81 5.84
C SER A 138 -5.69 -3.02 6.78
N GLU A 139 -4.38 -2.97 6.48
CA GLU A 139 -3.41 -2.16 7.21
C GLU A 139 -3.78 -0.67 7.12
N LYS A 140 -4.00 -0.14 5.91
CA LYS A 140 -4.44 1.25 5.70
C LYS A 140 -5.70 1.57 6.49
N LEU A 141 -6.72 0.71 6.41
CA LEU A 141 -8.00 0.89 7.10
C LEU A 141 -7.85 0.92 8.62
N LEU A 142 -7.14 -0.04 9.20
CA LEU A 142 -6.98 -0.13 10.65
C LEU A 142 -6.07 0.96 11.20
N SER A 143 -4.99 1.29 10.49
CA SER A 143 -4.10 2.40 10.83
C SER A 143 -4.85 3.74 10.79
N PHE A 144 -5.71 3.95 9.79
CA PHE A 144 -6.56 5.14 9.71
C PHE A 144 -7.58 5.21 10.85
N ASN A 145 -8.33 4.13 11.10
CA ASN A 145 -9.29 4.08 12.20
C ASN A 145 -8.64 4.27 13.58
N ALA A 146 -7.41 3.78 13.78
CA ALA A 146 -6.68 3.99 15.01
C ALA A 146 -6.36 5.48 15.23
N LYS A 147 -5.96 6.21 14.18
CA LYS A 147 -5.72 7.66 14.24
C LYS A 147 -6.99 8.42 14.59
N LEU A 148 -8.10 8.15 13.89
CA LEU A 148 -9.41 8.75 14.19
C LEU A 148 -9.86 8.47 15.63
N GLY A 149 -9.61 7.26 16.13
CA GLY A 149 -9.92 6.89 17.51
C GLY A 149 -9.12 7.67 18.53
N ILE A 150 -7.84 7.97 18.26
CA ILE A 150 -6.99 8.81 19.12
C ILE A 150 -7.50 10.25 19.11
N GLU A 151 -7.76 10.82 17.94
CA GLU A 151 -8.23 12.20 17.78
C GLU A 151 -9.55 12.44 18.51
N LYS A 152 -10.52 11.52 18.38
CA LYS A 152 -11.80 11.59 19.11
C LYS A 152 -11.59 11.56 20.63
N ARG A 153 -10.67 10.73 21.14
CA ARG A 153 -10.36 10.69 22.58
C ARG A 153 -9.74 11.99 23.07
N VAL A 154 -8.80 12.57 22.31
CA VAL A 154 -8.17 13.84 22.64
C VAL A 154 -9.19 14.98 22.62
N GLN A 155 -10.04 15.05 21.59
CA GLN A 155 -11.11 16.06 21.51
C GLN A 155 -12.11 15.93 22.67
N ASN A 156 -12.51 14.70 23.02
CA ASN A 156 -13.43 14.47 24.13
C ASN A 156 -12.79 14.80 25.50
N ALA A 157 -11.49 14.54 25.67
CA ALA A 157 -10.75 14.93 26.87
C ALA A 157 -10.69 16.46 27.00
N SER A 158 -10.40 17.18 25.91
CA SER A 158 -10.35 18.65 25.90
C SER A 158 -11.72 19.33 26.09
N LYS A 159 -12.82 18.66 25.75
CA LYS A 159 -14.20 19.18 25.96
C LYS A 159 -14.73 18.92 27.37
N ASN A 160 -14.14 17.96 28.11
CA ASN A 160 -14.59 17.53 29.42
C ASN A 160 -13.79 18.11 30.59
N GLU A 161 -12.92 19.11 30.38
CA GLU A 161 -12.20 19.80 31.47
C GLU A 161 -13.14 20.52 32.47
N SER A 162 -14.43 20.70 32.14
CA SER A 162 -15.41 21.35 33.01
C SER A 162 -16.34 20.40 33.78
N ALA A 163 -16.23 19.07 33.62
CA ALA A 163 -17.20 18.15 34.23
C ALA A 163 -16.66 16.72 34.46
N ASN A 164 -15.64 16.53 35.31
CA ASN A 164 -15.60 15.36 36.21
C ASN A 164 -14.45 15.41 37.25
N LEU A 165 -14.65 16.18 38.31
CA LEU A 165 -14.33 15.68 39.66
C LEU A 165 -15.60 14.94 40.10
N HIS A 166 -15.48 13.69 40.55
CA HIS A 166 -16.58 12.82 41.05
C HIS A 166 -17.40 11.98 40.04
N PHE A 167 -16.75 10.96 39.45
CA PHE A 167 -17.35 9.61 39.36
C PHE A 167 -16.24 8.56 39.11
N ARG A 168 -15.58 8.12 40.19
CA ARG A 168 -14.82 6.87 40.20
C ARG A 168 -15.58 5.90 41.09
N SER A 169 -16.43 5.07 40.49
CA SER A 169 -16.92 3.85 41.12
C SER A 169 -16.57 2.70 40.18
N GLU A 170 -15.53 1.97 40.59
CA GLU A 170 -15.39 0.52 40.51
C GLU A 170 -16.24 -0.22 39.46
N GLU A 171 -15.64 -0.48 38.30
CA GLU A 171 -15.65 -1.82 37.72
C GLU A 171 -14.23 -2.24 37.33
N GLU A 172 -13.95 -3.48 37.70
CA GLU A 172 -12.65 -4.11 37.85
C GLU A 172 -11.92 -4.45 36.55
N SER A 173 -10.61 -4.24 36.60
CA SER A 173 -9.57 -5.22 36.27
C SER A 173 -9.65 -5.97 34.93
N ALA A 174 -9.41 -5.25 33.84
CA ALA A 174 -8.60 -5.81 32.77
C ALA A 174 -7.43 -4.87 32.52
N SER A 175 -6.21 -5.30 32.84
CA SER A 175 -5.02 -4.70 32.22
C SER A 175 -5.29 -4.60 30.72
N PRO A 176 -5.04 -3.45 30.05
CA PRO A 176 -5.42 -3.29 28.66
C PRO A 176 -4.76 -4.42 27.86
N LYS A 177 -5.58 -5.37 27.38
CA LYS A 177 -5.08 -6.49 26.57
C LYS A 177 -4.28 -5.86 25.44
N LYS A 178 -2.98 -6.16 25.38
CA LYS A 178 -2.08 -5.64 24.34
C LYS A 178 -2.70 -6.00 23.00
N ILE A 179 -3.18 -4.99 22.27
CA ILE A 179 -3.87 -5.19 21.00
C ILE A 179 -2.85 -5.75 20.02
N ASP A 180 -3.09 -6.98 19.55
CA ASP A 180 -2.27 -7.56 18.48
C ASP A 180 -2.74 -6.98 17.14
N HIS A 181 -2.14 -5.86 16.77
CA HIS A 181 -2.45 -5.17 15.51
C HIS A 181 -2.28 -6.08 14.28
N THR A 182 -1.29 -6.98 14.30
CA THR A 182 -1.07 -7.91 13.20
C THR A 182 -2.19 -8.94 13.10
N GLN A 183 -2.71 -9.41 14.23
CA GLN A 183 -3.87 -10.30 14.24
C GLN A 183 -5.12 -9.60 13.69
N ASN A 184 -5.40 -8.37 14.12
CA ASN A 184 -6.56 -7.62 13.61
C ASN A 184 -6.51 -7.40 12.09
N ILE A 185 -5.32 -7.11 11.55
CA ILE A 185 -5.13 -7.01 10.09
C ILE A 185 -5.38 -8.36 9.43
N ALA A 186 -4.88 -9.45 10.01
CA ALA A 186 -5.06 -10.79 9.48
C ALA A 186 -6.55 -11.19 9.43
N ASP A 187 -7.30 -10.86 10.48
CA ASP A 187 -8.74 -11.11 10.56
C ASP A 187 -9.51 -10.28 9.52
N THR A 188 -9.16 -9.01 9.38
CA THR A 188 -9.79 -8.11 8.38
C THR A 188 -9.46 -8.56 6.95
N ALA A 189 -8.24 -9.02 6.70
CA ALA A 189 -7.78 -9.52 5.42
C ALA A 189 -8.17 -10.98 5.13
N ASN A 190 -8.81 -11.66 6.09
CA ASN A 190 -9.17 -13.08 6.05
C ASN A 190 -7.98 -13.99 5.68
N THR A 191 -6.83 -13.81 6.35
CA THR A 191 -5.61 -14.59 6.10
C THR A 191 -4.89 -14.90 7.42
N SER A 192 -3.82 -15.68 7.37
CA SER A 192 -3.07 -16.04 8.59
C SER A 192 -2.25 -14.87 9.13
N ARG A 193 -2.11 -14.78 10.45
CA ARG A 193 -1.22 -13.84 11.14
C ARG A 193 0.23 -13.91 10.63
N ARG A 194 0.71 -15.13 10.33
CA ARG A 194 2.06 -15.37 9.80
C ARG A 194 2.24 -14.79 8.40
N ASN A 195 1.24 -14.98 7.51
CA ASN A 195 1.28 -14.41 6.17
C ASN A 195 1.21 -12.88 6.23
N THR A 196 0.32 -12.35 7.07
CA THR A 196 0.21 -10.91 7.37
C THR A 196 1.53 -10.31 7.84
N SER A 197 2.21 -10.96 8.78
CA SER A 197 3.52 -10.50 9.28
C SER A 197 4.56 -10.36 8.16
N LYS A 198 4.58 -11.32 7.22
CA LYS A 198 5.50 -11.28 6.06
C LYS A 198 5.14 -10.15 5.11
N ALA A 199 3.86 -10.01 4.78
CA ALA A 199 3.34 -8.96 3.92
C ALA A 199 3.61 -7.57 4.48
N LEU A 200 3.36 -7.33 5.77
CA LEU A 200 3.66 -6.06 6.43
C LEU A 200 5.13 -5.67 6.37
N LYS A 201 6.03 -6.66 6.38
CA LYS A 201 7.46 -6.40 6.17
C LYS A 201 7.75 -5.98 4.72
N ILE A 202 7.15 -6.66 3.75
CA ILE A 202 7.26 -6.30 2.32
C ILE A 202 6.72 -4.89 2.06
N ILE A 203 5.53 -4.56 2.59
CA ILE A 203 4.91 -3.25 2.45
C ILE A 203 5.85 -2.12 2.90
N ARG A 204 6.58 -2.33 4.00
CA ARG A 204 7.47 -1.34 4.61
C ARG A 204 8.84 -1.24 3.96
N GLU A 205 9.43 -2.39 3.59
CA GLU A 205 10.87 -2.48 3.27
C GLU A 205 11.16 -2.80 1.81
N ALA A 206 10.19 -3.34 1.05
CA ALA A 206 10.42 -3.72 -0.34
C ALA A 206 10.39 -2.49 -1.27
N PRO A 207 11.17 -2.49 -2.37
CA PRO A 207 11.00 -1.53 -3.45
C PRO A 207 9.63 -1.71 -4.11
N GLU A 208 9.10 -0.65 -4.72
CA GLU A 208 7.74 -0.66 -5.27
C GLU A 208 7.57 -1.69 -6.40
N GLU A 209 8.60 -1.90 -7.23
CA GLU A 209 8.65 -2.94 -8.26
C GLU A 209 8.36 -4.34 -7.70
N LEU A 210 8.95 -4.68 -6.54
CA LEU A 210 8.71 -5.97 -5.90
C LEU A 210 7.30 -6.06 -5.32
N LYS A 211 6.73 -4.95 -4.84
CA LYS A 211 5.34 -4.93 -4.36
C LYS A 211 4.37 -5.15 -5.52
N ASP A 212 4.61 -4.54 -6.67
CA ASP A 212 3.80 -4.72 -7.87
C ASP A 212 3.79 -6.18 -8.35
N LEU A 213 4.94 -6.86 -8.35
CA LEU A 213 5.01 -8.30 -8.66
C LEU A 213 4.22 -9.17 -7.67
N VAL A 214 4.17 -8.77 -6.39
CA VAL A 214 3.40 -9.51 -5.37
C VAL A 214 1.91 -9.21 -5.49
N ARG A 215 1.52 -7.97 -5.83
CA ARG A 215 0.12 -7.60 -6.15
C ARG A 215 -0.38 -8.30 -7.41
N SER A 216 0.44 -8.36 -8.46
CA SER A 216 0.13 -9.09 -9.70
C SER A 216 0.15 -10.61 -9.50
N GLY A 217 0.70 -11.09 -8.37
CA GLY A 217 0.80 -12.51 -8.03
C GLY A 217 1.85 -13.29 -8.82
N GLU A 218 2.62 -12.63 -9.68
CA GLU A 218 3.81 -13.22 -10.32
C GLU A 218 4.84 -13.66 -9.28
N ARG A 219 4.87 -12.99 -8.13
CA ARG A 219 5.69 -13.37 -6.98
C ARG A 219 4.83 -13.64 -5.75
N SER A 220 5.10 -14.74 -5.06
CA SER A 220 4.43 -15.03 -3.79
C SER A 220 4.95 -14.15 -2.65
N ILE A 221 4.09 -13.85 -1.68
CA ILE A 221 4.45 -13.16 -0.43
C ILE A 221 5.65 -13.84 0.23
N HIS A 222 5.69 -15.18 0.23
CA HIS A 222 6.80 -15.89 0.85
C HIS A 222 8.13 -15.68 0.11
N SER A 223 8.14 -15.77 -1.21
CA SER A 223 9.34 -15.56 -2.04
C SER A 223 9.89 -14.14 -1.87
N ALA A 224 9.02 -13.14 -2.00
CA ALA A 224 9.40 -11.73 -1.80
C ALA A 224 9.93 -11.47 -0.39
N TYR A 225 9.32 -12.05 0.64
CA TYR A 225 9.81 -11.96 2.02
C TYR A 225 11.22 -12.54 2.19
N GLN A 226 11.51 -13.68 1.56
CA GLN A 226 12.85 -14.28 1.62
C GLN A 226 13.89 -13.40 0.92
N GLU A 227 13.53 -12.77 -0.19
CA GLU A 227 14.42 -11.88 -0.92
C GLU A 227 14.82 -10.65 -0.08
N ILE A 228 13.84 -9.95 0.51
CA ILE A 228 14.12 -8.76 1.34
C ILE A 228 14.88 -9.13 2.62
N THR A 229 14.61 -10.31 3.21
CA THR A 229 15.29 -10.73 4.43
C THR A 229 16.71 -11.21 4.18
N LYS A 230 17.01 -11.80 3.02
CA LYS A 230 18.38 -12.13 2.61
C LYS A 230 19.18 -10.85 2.36
N LYS A 231 18.65 -9.90 1.57
CA LYS A 231 19.28 -8.59 1.32
C LYS A 231 19.60 -7.86 2.63
N ALA A 232 18.63 -7.76 3.54
CA ALA A 232 18.83 -7.13 4.85
C ALA A 232 19.87 -7.84 5.74
N LYS A 233 20.09 -9.16 5.59
CA LYS A 233 21.15 -9.88 6.34
C LYS A 233 22.54 -9.60 5.78
N VAL A 234 22.67 -9.50 4.45
CA VAL A 234 23.93 -9.13 3.79
C VAL A 234 24.33 -7.71 4.16
N GLU A 235 23.36 -6.80 4.24
CA GLU A 235 23.58 -5.39 4.62
C GLU A 235 23.85 -5.20 6.12
N LYS A 236 23.33 -6.08 6.99
CA LYS A 236 23.50 -6.01 8.45
C LYS A 236 24.64 -6.91 8.99
N ALA A 237 25.37 -7.62 8.14
CA ALA A 237 26.51 -8.40 8.59
C ALA A 237 27.60 -7.46 9.17
N PRO A 238 28.16 -7.74 10.36
CA PRO A 238 29.23 -6.92 10.91
C PRO A 238 30.48 -7.04 10.02
N LYS A 239 31.10 -5.91 9.67
CA LYS A 239 32.49 -5.89 9.19
C LYS A 239 33.42 -6.28 10.34
N VAL A 240 33.53 -7.56 10.69
CA VAL A 240 34.58 -8.03 11.60
C VAL A 240 35.13 -9.38 11.15
N ASN A 241 36.39 -9.31 10.70
CA ASN A 241 37.50 -10.26 10.83
C ASN A 241 37.16 -11.70 11.25
N LEU A 242 37.24 -12.64 10.30
CA LEU A 242 37.18 -14.08 10.52
C LEU A 242 38.61 -14.64 10.55
N LYS A 243 39.10 -15.01 11.74
CA LYS A 243 40.17 -16.01 11.91
C LYS A 243 39.50 -17.31 12.35
N GLU A 244 39.59 -18.33 11.49
CA GLU A 244 40.41 -19.55 11.66
C GLU A 244 39.73 -20.54 12.60
N THR A 245 39.54 -21.83 12.29
CA THR A 245 40.32 -22.78 11.48
C THR A 245 39.48 -24.07 11.49
N SER A 246 39.33 -24.86 10.44
CA SER A 246 40.30 -25.86 9.91
C SER A 246 39.45 -26.74 8.96
N LEU A 247 39.92 -27.10 7.78
CA LEU A 247 40.59 -28.37 7.52
C LEU A 247 41.41 -28.21 6.23
N GLN A 248 42.68 -28.58 6.34
CA GLN A 248 43.82 -27.94 5.70
C GLN A 248 44.19 -28.48 4.30
N GLU A 249 43.32 -29.22 3.62
CA GLU A 249 43.71 -29.97 2.42
C GLU A 249 43.30 -29.32 1.08
N LYS A 250 42.47 -28.27 1.08
CA LYS A 250 42.18 -27.46 -0.12
C LYS A 250 43.03 -26.18 -0.24
N LEU A 251 44.02 -26.03 0.65
CA LEU A 251 44.74 -24.77 0.87
C LEU A 251 45.80 -24.45 -0.18
N ASN A 252 46.33 -25.42 -0.94
CA ASN A 252 47.44 -25.11 -1.85
C ASN A 252 47.00 -24.60 -3.24
N ASP A 253 45.92 -25.12 -3.83
CA ASP A 253 45.41 -24.62 -5.12
C ASP A 253 44.68 -23.27 -4.97
N SER A 254 43.98 -23.05 -3.85
CA SER A 254 43.22 -21.82 -3.61
C SER A 254 44.11 -20.65 -3.17
N SER A 255 45.29 -20.90 -2.59
CA SER A 255 46.21 -19.83 -2.16
C SER A 255 46.81 -19.05 -3.34
N ASN A 256 47.11 -19.71 -4.45
CA ASN A 256 47.59 -19.02 -5.66
C ASN A 256 46.47 -18.20 -6.31
N GLU A 257 45.25 -18.73 -6.37
CA GLU A 257 44.10 -18.05 -6.96
C GLU A 257 43.64 -16.82 -6.13
N ILE A 258 43.73 -16.90 -4.79
CA ILE A 258 43.43 -15.79 -3.87
C ILE A 258 44.51 -14.71 -3.94
N THR A 259 45.78 -15.10 -4.09
CA THR A 259 46.91 -14.16 -4.24
C THR A 259 46.84 -13.42 -5.58
N ALA A 260 46.47 -14.12 -6.67
CA ALA A 260 46.26 -13.51 -7.97
C ALA A 260 45.06 -12.54 -7.97
N LYS A 261 43.92 -12.92 -7.37
CA LYS A 261 42.74 -12.03 -7.26
C LYS A 261 43.02 -10.78 -6.40
N GLY A 262 43.78 -10.93 -5.32
CA GLY A 262 44.23 -9.79 -4.50
C GLY A 262 45.13 -8.84 -5.28
N LYS A 263 46.11 -9.37 -6.02
CA LYS A 263 47.00 -8.58 -6.87
C LYS A 263 46.27 -7.91 -8.05
N ILE A 264 45.25 -8.55 -8.64
CA ILE A 264 44.39 -7.96 -9.67
C ILE A 264 43.61 -6.76 -9.09
N ASN A 265 43.01 -6.89 -7.91
CA ASN A 265 42.35 -5.76 -7.25
C ASN A 265 43.33 -4.60 -6.94
N THR A 266 44.57 -4.91 -6.55
CA THR A 266 45.61 -3.88 -6.37
C THR A 266 45.92 -3.20 -7.70
N LEU A 267 46.02 -3.94 -8.81
CA LEU A 267 46.24 -3.38 -10.14
C LEU A 267 45.09 -2.46 -10.58
N ASP A 268 43.84 -2.85 -10.34
CA ASP A 268 42.66 -2.04 -10.66
C ASP A 268 42.66 -0.71 -9.90
N ASN A 269 43.05 -0.73 -8.62
CA ASN A 269 43.17 0.48 -7.81
C ASN A 269 44.33 1.37 -8.27
N THR A 270 45.49 0.80 -8.61
CA THR A 270 46.64 1.54 -9.15
C THR A 270 46.31 2.15 -10.51
N TYR A 271 45.57 1.44 -11.38
CA TYR A 271 45.09 1.98 -12.65
C TYR A 271 44.13 3.17 -12.46
N LEU A 272 43.24 3.10 -11.46
CA LEU A 272 42.33 4.19 -11.14
C LEU A 272 43.09 5.43 -10.62
N SER A 273 44.14 5.22 -9.81
CA SER A 273 45.07 6.26 -9.35
C SER A 273 45.84 6.90 -10.52
N PHE A 274 46.34 6.08 -11.45
CA PHE A 274 47.02 6.53 -12.67
C PHE A 274 46.11 7.41 -13.55
N LYS A 275 44.87 6.96 -13.81
CA LYS A 275 43.89 7.71 -14.62
C LYS A 275 43.55 9.07 -14.00
N ASN A 276 43.45 9.13 -12.68
CA ASN A 276 43.21 10.36 -11.94
C ASN A 276 44.43 11.30 -11.94
N SER A 277 45.65 10.74 -11.94
CA SER A 277 46.89 11.53 -12.00
C SER A 277 47.09 12.16 -13.39
N LEU A 278 46.74 11.44 -14.45
CA LEU A 278 46.73 11.97 -15.82
C LEU A 278 45.69 13.08 -16.01
N SER A 279 44.47 12.91 -15.50
CA SER A 279 43.42 13.93 -15.61
C SER A 279 43.76 15.22 -14.85
N LYS A 280 44.58 15.13 -13.80
CA LYS A 280 45.09 16.26 -13.02
C LYS A 280 46.41 16.85 -13.55
N GLY A 281 46.95 16.32 -14.65
CA GLY A 281 48.18 16.81 -15.26
C GLY A 281 49.47 16.53 -14.48
N ASN A 282 49.43 15.68 -13.44
CA ASN A 282 50.61 15.32 -12.65
C ASN A 282 51.37 14.17 -13.32
N LYS A 283 52.27 14.54 -14.25
CA LYS A 283 53.02 13.60 -15.09
C LYS A 283 54.02 12.73 -14.31
N GLU A 284 54.62 13.25 -13.24
CA GLU A 284 55.55 12.47 -12.41
C GLU A 284 54.82 11.37 -11.65
N LEU A 285 53.71 11.71 -11.00
CA LEU A 285 52.91 10.72 -10.27
C LEU A 285 52.31 9.68 -11.23
N ALA A 286 51.82 10.10 -12.40
CA ALA A 286 51.33 9.17 -13.41
C ALA A 286 52.43 8.21 -13.90
N LYS A 287 53.68 8.67 -14.06
CA LYS A 287 54.80 7.81 -14.45
C LYS A 287 55.09 6.76 -13.36
N THR A 288 55.13 7.17 -12.10
CA THR A 288 55.36 6.26 -10.96
C THR A 288 54.26 5.19 -10.85
N GLU A 289 53.00 5.57 -11.02
CA GLU A 289 51.89 4.62 -10.97
C GLU A 289 51.90 3.64 -12.16
N LEU A 290 52.38 4.08 -13.33
CA LEU A 290 52.60 3.20 -14.48
C LEU A 290 53.70 2.16 -14.20
N ASP A 291 54.82 2.59 -13.61
CA ASP A 291 55.92 1.68 -13.23
C ASP A 291 55.45 0.65 -12.17
N ASN A 292 54.63 1.08 -11.21
CA ASN A 292 54.00 0.21 -10.22
C ASN A 292 53.07 -0.84 -10.86
N MET A 293 52.26 -0.44 -11.85
CA MET A 293 51.40 -1.37 -12.60
C MET A 293 52.23 -2.41 -13.37
N ILE A 294 53.33 -2.00 -14.03
CA ILE A 294 54.22 -2.92 -14.75
C ILE A 294 54.83 -3.95 -13.79
N HIS A 295 55.27 -3.52 -12.60
CA HIS A 295 55.79 -4.41 -11.56
C HIS A 295 54.75 -5.44 -11.12
N LEU A 296 53.52 -5.00 -10.83
CA LEU A 296 52.41 -5.87 -10.41
C LEU A 296 52.02 -6.88 -11.50
N ILE A 297 52.03 -6.48 -12.77
CA ILE A 297 51.75 -7.38 -13.90
C ILE A 297 52.86 -8.43 -14.06
N ASN A 298 54.12 -8.05 -13.91
CA ASN A 298 55.24 -9.00 -13.97
C ASN A 298 55.19 -10.01 -12.82
N GLU A 299 54.82 -9.58 -11.62
CA GLU A 299 54.59 -10.51 -10.50
C GLU A 299 53.41 -11.46 -10.75
N LEU A 300 52.31 -10.97 -11.33
CA LEU A 300 51.17 -11.81 -11.68
C LEU A 300 51.54 -12.85 -12.73
N LYS A 301 52.33 -12.46 -13.73
CA LYS A 301 52.84 -13.35 -14.78
C LYS A 301 53.78 -14.43 -14.24
N ALA A 302 54.52 -14.17 -13.17
CA ALA A 302 55.41 -15.14 -12.53
C ALA A 302 54.66 -16.16 -11.64
N ASN A 303 53.41 -15.88 -11.27
CA ASN A 303 52.56 -16.72 -10.42
C ASN A 303 51.49 -17.50 -11.20
N LEU A 304 51.53 -17.44 -12.54
CA LEU A 304 50.70 -18.19 -13.49
C LEU A 304 51.57 -19.25 -14.20
#